data_AF-A0A6L7GPH1-F1
#
_entry.id   AF-A0A6L7GPH1-F1
#
_cell.length_a   1.000
_cell.length_b   1.000
_cell.length_c   1.000
_cell.angle_alpha   90.00
_cell.angle_beta   90.00
_cell.angle_gamma   90.00
#
_symmetry.space_group_name_H-M   'P 1'
#
loop_
_entity.id
_entity.type
_entity.pdbx_description
1 polymer ?
#
loop_
_entity_poly.entity_id
_entity_poly.type
_entity_poly.pdbx_seq_one_letter_code
_entity_poly.pdbx_strand_id
1 'polypeptide(L)'
;MPDSSVPDSTLDPALVTGFPFPFVEDRYRYSTNVEPADHTVSTAAGQWGDVVIDVDSEYQTEIDKRTEVLAADPSRAALLPHMRPAAWDAMLTIMRELATAYPDKFALRADGDQWEWRNSKLGIADTFVYGDDTTLPSGPLSYICGQIQEDVVLLDQRDGQLFADAGVVTFAADWSFGFDVGMSFLEIHGPVPRVRKEGVITRAHEFIKRLQPHRPYRRTNWTMTIGRRLDVSTERYPEWGPDRELIRHVDDETFGRLVHLRVEVQHLIRLPDSGAVMFLIRTYMLPLDALATVEPWRLRTAEVVDELPDDMADYKGIIKYRARVAQWLRAAGTPPPDPEPTLDERPGDGLPAWPTDPDPIDSAASTFLIVSVGDEPRTGDVAAQWVSAAEAIGRTHLLVLDTLTREEDLAALRTALSAVSTGVRIHIVGGQYDVLTALAITRECGAVDTELSAFVVHTRDLPVYCAQCRNLFRGEGIPGGTLDCPGCARTLEVHPHHSAALGGFLASSAEPGAPA
;
A
#
# COMPACT_ATOMS: atom_id res chain seq x y z
N MET A 1 -7.09 -9.00 -10.15
CA MET A 1 -7.10 -8.13 -8.96
C MET A 1 -6.83 -9.04 -7.78
N PRO A 2 -5.82 -8.77 -6.94
CA PRO A 2 -5.72 -9.49 -5.67
C PRO A 2 -7.06 -9.36 -4.94
N ASP A 3 -7.46 -10.44 -4.29
CA ASP A 3 -8.72 -10.54 -3.56
C ASP A 3 -8.91 -9.30 -2.67
N SER A 4 -9.99 -8.55 -2.91
CA SER A 4 -10.35 -7.34 -2.15
C SER A 4 -10.91 -7.67 -0.76
N SER A 5 -10.68 -8.90 -0.29
CA SER A 5 -11.12 -9.42 1.00
C SER A 5 -10.10 -9.20 2.12
N VAL A 6 -9.22 -8.19 2.01
CA VAL A 6 -8.48 -7.73 3.19
C VAL A 6 -9.47 -6.91 4.01
N PRO A 7 -9.95 -7.39 5.17
CA PRO A 7 -10.77 -6.58 6.04
C PRO A 7 -10.01 -5.29 6.38
N ASP A 8 -10.74 -4.21 6.59
CA ASP A 8 -10.26 -2.92 7.08
C ASP A 8 -9.73 -3.09 8.52
N SER A 9 -8.65 -3.85 8.68
CA SER A 9 -7.93 -3.99 9.93
C SER A 9 -6.95 -2.84 9.97
N THR A 10 -7.28 -1.82 10.77
CA THR A 10 -6.30 -0.83 11.22
C THR A 10 -5.00 -1.55 11.60
N LEU A 11 -3.91 -1.22 10.90
CA LEU A 11 -2.59 -1.80 11.15
C LEU A 11 -2.26 -1.61 12.64
N ASP A 12 -1.84 -2.68 13.32
CA ASP A 12 -1.41 -2.59 14.71
C ASP A 12 -0.23 -1.59 14.82
N PRO A 13 -0.36 -0.49 15.59
CA PRO A 13 0.70 0.49 15.74
C PRO A 13 2.04 -0.09 16.20
N ALA A 14 2.03 -1.22 16.91
CA ALA A 14 3.24 -1.93 17.31
C ALA A 14 4.07 -2.42 16.12
N LEU A 15 3.44 -2.71 14.97
CA LEU A 15 4.13 -3.10 13.75
C LEU A 15 4.91 -1.95 13.13
N VAL A 16 4.49 -0.70 13.36
CA VAL A 16 5.24 0.50 12.94
C VAL A 16 6.41 0.73 13.89
N THR A 17 6.17 0.72 15.20
CA THR A 17 7.21 1.04 16.20
C THR A 17 8.30 -0.04 16.29
N GLY A 18 7.95 -1.31 16.03
CA GLY A 18 8.87 -2.45 15.96
C GLY A 18 9.46 -2.70 14.56
N PHE A 19 9.11 -1.90 13.54
CA PHE A 19 9.56 -2.17 12.17
C PHE A 19 11.09 -2.00 12.02
N PRO A 20 11.82 -2.99 11.48
CA PRO A 20 13.27 -2.94 11.34
C PRO A 20 13.69 -2.13 10.11
N PHE A 21 13.42 -0.82 10.10
CA PHE A 21 13.70 0.05 8.96
C PHE A 21 15.16 -0.08 8.48
N PRO A 22 15.41 -0.45 7.20
CA PRO A 22 16.70 -1.01 6.80
C PRO A 22 17.71 0.04 6.32
N PHE A 23 17.28 1.29 6.11
CA PHE A 23 18.08 2.33 5.49
C PHE A 23 18.77 3.23 6.52
N VAL A 24 20.09 3.09 6.62
CA VAL A 24 20.94 3.95 7.47
C VAL A 24 21.40 5.22 6.75
N GLU A 25 21.48 5.17 5.43
CA GLU A 25 21.89 6.27 4.53
C GLU A 25 20.84 6.45 3.43
N ASP A 26 20.87 7.61 2.75
CA ASP A 26 19.97 7.92 1.64
C ASP A 26 20.37 7.24 0.32
N ARG A 27 21.38 6.38 0.37
CA ARG A 27 21.85 5.55 -0.75
C ARG A 27 22.03 4.12 -0.28
N TYR A 28 21.66 3.16 -1.12
CA TYR A 28 21.83 1.74 -0.83
C TYR A 28 22.84 1.08 -1.77
N ARG A 29 23.83 0.40 -1.19
CA ARG A 29 24.78 -0.47 -1.90
C ARG A 29 24.95 -1.76 -1.12
N TYR A 30 25.30 -2.83 -1.83
CA TYR A 30 25.65 -4.08 -1.14
C TYR A 30 26.91 -3.88 -0.30
N SER A 31 26.84 -4.33 0.94
CA SER A 31 27.94 -4.33 1.88
C SER A 31 27.86 -5.57 2.76
N THR A 32 28.93 -5.85 3.50
CA THR A 32 28.88 -6.87 4.56
C THR A 32 28.26 -6.22 5.80
N ASN A 33 26.95 -5.97 5.76
CA ASN A 33 26.18 -5.29 6.81
C ASN A 33 25.84 -6.20 8.00
N VAL A 34 26.83 -6.93 8.51
CA VAL A 34 26.66 -7.91 9.59
C VAL A 34 27.15 -7.32 10.90
N GLU A 35 26.34 -7.43 11.94
CA GLU A 35 26.60 -6.91 13.30
C GLU A 35 26.27 -7.94 14.38
N PRO A 36 26.85 -7.86 15.59
CA PRO A 36 26.41 -8.67 16.73
C PRO A 36 24.91 -8.45 17.02
N ALA A 37 24.19 -9.50 17.38
CA ALA A 37 22.75 -9.45 17.66
C ALA A 37 22.44 -9.36 19.18
N ASP A 38 23.25 -8.62 19.93
CA ASP A 38 23.22 -8.54 21.41
C ASP A 38 22.71 -7.19 21.94
N HIS A 39 22.19 -6.34 21.06
CA HIS A 39 21.75 -4.99 21.39
C HIS A 39 20.49 -4.62 20.62
N THR A 40 19.70 -3.70 21.18
CA THR A 40 18.53 -3.11 20.53
C THR A 40 18.95 -2.03 19.53
N VAL A 41 18.24 -1.93 18.40
CA VAL A 41 18.40 -0.89 17.39
C VAL A 41 17.28 0.14 17.55
N SER A 42 17.64 1.40 17.73
CA SER A 42 16.69 2.52 17.76
C SER A 42 16.43 3.06 16.36
N THR A 43 15.17 3.40 16.09
CA THR A 43 14.70 3.99 14.84
C THR A 43 13.91 5.27 15.12
N ALA A 44 13.46 5.96 14.07
CA ALA A 44 12.63 7.15 14.21
C ALA A 44 11.24 6.87 14.81
N ALA A 45 10.73 5.64 14.70
CA ALA A 45 9.41 5.24 15.19
C ALA A 45 9.45 4.45 16.51
N GLY A 46 10.58 3.83 16.83
CA GLY A 46 10.68 2.95 18.00
C GLY A 46 11.99 2.17 18.04
N GLN A 47 11.91 0.89 18.34
CA GLN A 47 13.06 0.03 18.62
C GLN A 47 12.78 -1.42 18.17
N TRP A 48 13.83 -2.14 17.78
CA TRP A 48 13.75 -3.57 17.43
C TRP A 48 15.07 -4.30 17.73
N GLY A 49 15.05 -5.63 17.69
CA GLY A 49 16.27 -6.46 17.77
C GLY A 49 16.81 -6.68 19.17
N ASP A 50 15.99 -6.50 20.20
CA ASP A 50 16.29 -6.90 21.58
C ASP A 50 16.29 -8.43 21.78
N VAL A 51 15.64 -9.17 20.88
CA VAL A 51 15.56 -10.63 20.86
C VAL A 51 15.98 -11.23 19.52
N VAL A 52 16.40 -12.50 19.53
CA VAL A 52 16.83 -13.23 18.31
C VAL A 52 15.64 -13.82 17.55
N ILE A 53 14.69 -14.42 18.26
CA ILE A 53 13.44 -14.94 17.71
C ILE A 53 12.33 -13.97 18.12
N ASP A 54 11.81 -13.24 17.16
CA ASP A 54 10.85 -12.16 17.42
C ASP A 54 9.41 -12.60 17.12
N VAL A 55 8.55 -12.41 18.11
CA VAL A 55 7.14 -12.78 18.09
C VAL A 55 6.27 -11.52 18.20
N ASP A 56 5.59 -11.18 17.13
CA ASP A 56 4.72 -9.99 17.06
C ASP A 56 3.22 -10.35 17.11
N SER A 57 2.38 -9.37 16.81
CA SER A 57 0.92 -9.52 16.76
C SER A 57 0.43 -10.32 15.55
N GLU A 58 1.25 -10.52 14.52
CA GLU A 58 0.91 -11.29 13.32
C GLU A 58 1.23 -12.79 13.46
N TYR A 59 1.83 -13.21 14.58
CA TYR A 59 2.26 -14.59 14.83
C TYR A 59 1.25 -15.66 14.37
N GLN A 60 -0.01 -15.59 14.80
CA GLN A 60 -0.99 -16.64 14.43
C GLN A 60 -1.22 -16.69 12.92
N THR A 61 -1.41 -15.51 12.30
CA THR A 61 -1.64 -15.38 10.87
C THR A 61 -0.48 -15.94 10.06
N GLU A 62 0.76 -15.70 10.49
CA GLU A 62 1.94 -16.21 9.80
C GLU A 62 2.11 -17.73 9.99
N ILE A 63 1.85 -18.27 11.18
CA ILE A 63 1.86 -19.73 11.40
C ILE A 63 0.78 -20.43 10.55
N ASP A 64 -0.42 -19.87 10.48
CA ASP A 64 -1.50 -20.39 9.64
C ASP A 64 -1.09 -20.36 8.15
N LYS A 65 -0.46 -19.26 7.71
CA LYS A 65 0.03 -19.14 6.33
C LYS A 65 1.14 -20.13 6.01
N ARG A 66 2.09 -20.35 6.92
CA ARG A 66 3.14 -21.36 6.79
C ARG A 66 2.54 -22.76 6.64
N THR A 67 1.52 -23.06 7.44
CA THR A 67 0.78 -24.34 7.36
C THR A 67 0.10 -24.51 6.00
N GLU A 68 -0.57 -23.47 5.49
CA GLU A 68 -1.18 -23.47 4.15
C GLU A 68 -0.15 -23.74 3.05
N VAL A 69 0.99 -23.03 3.08
CA VAL A 69 2.06 -23.16 2.07
C VAL A 69 2.65 -24.57 2.10
N LEU A 70 2.96 -25.12 3.28
CA LEU A 70 3.51 -26.48 3.40
C LEU A 70 2.51 -27.57 2.99
N ALA A 71 1.22 -27.36 3.23
CA ALA A 71 0.18 -28.28 2.79
C ALA A 71 0.03 -28.28 1.26
N ALA A 72 0.15 -27.11 0.63
CA ALA A 72 0.09 -26.96 -0.82
C ALA A 72 1.36 -27.47 -1.52
N ASP A 73 2.53 -27.23 -0.94
CA ASP A 73 3.83 -27.59 -1.50
C ASP A 73 4.81 -28.05 -0.39
N PRO A 74 4.89 -29.37 -0.12
CA PRO A 74 5.81 -29.90 0.87
C PRO A 74 7.29 -29.72 0.53
N SER A 75 7.64 -29.38 -0.73
CA SER A 75 9.04 -29.16 -1.14
C SER A 75 9.68 -27.93 -0.49
N ARG A 76 8.88 -27.08 0.16
CA ARG A 76 9.34 -25.94 0.96
C ARG A 76 10.07 -26.35 2.24
N ALA A 77 9.97 -27.61 2.64
CA ALA A 77 10.74 -28.18 3.73
C ALA A 77 11.65 -29.30 3.19
N ALA A 78 12.92 -29.25 3.57
CA ALA A 78 13.89 -30.29 3.23
C ALA A 78 14.84 -30.55 4.41
N LEU A 79 15.20 -31.80 4.59
CA LEU A 79 16.15 -32.24 5.61
C LEU A 79 16.97 -33.39 5.02
N LEU A 80 18.19 -33.11 4.57
CA LEU A 80 19.09 -34.19 4.15
C LEU A 80 19.49 -35.06 5.36
N PRO A 81 19.67 -36.38 5.21
CA PRO A 81 19.80 -37.30 6.34
C PRO A 81 20.92 -36.95 7.33
N HIS A 82 22.06 -36.44 6.85
CA HIS A 82 23.19 -36.06 7.72
C HIS A 82 22.91 -34.81 8.57
N MET A 83 21.91 -34.00 8.21
CA MET A 83 21.53 -32.79 8.94
C MET A 83 20.60 -33.05 10.14
N ARG A 84 20.23 -34.31 10.39
CA ARG A 84 19.38 -34.67 11.53
C ARG A 84 19.89 -34.14 12.89
N PRO A 85 21.20 -34.20 13.24
CA PRO A 85 21.69 -33.59 14.47
C PRO A 85 21.50 -32.08 14.50
N ALA A 86 21.74 -31.39 13.39
CA ALA A 86 21.54 -29.93 13.28
C ALA A 86 20.06 -29.53 13.42
N ALA A 87 19.13 -30.37 12.96
CA ALA A 87 17.70 -30.13 13.13
C ALA A 87 17.25 -30.18 14.60
N TRP A 88 17.77 -31.15 15.38
CA TRP A 88 17.54 -31.23 16.82
C TRP A 88 18.16 -30.06 17.59
N ASP A 89 19.39 -29.71 17.24
CA ASP A 89 20.14 -28.60 17.83
C ASP A 89 19.47 -27.24 17.57
N ALA A 90 19.02 -27.02 16.32
CA ALA A 90 18.23 -25.84 15.94
C ALA A 90 16.92 -25.75 16.75
N MET A 91 16.17 -26.85 16.86
CA MET A 91 14.93 -26.87 17.63
C MET A 91 15.15 -26.50 19.09
N LEU A 92 16.11 -27.13 19.78
CA LEU A 92 16.39 -26.79 21.17
C LEU A 92 16.90 -25.35 21.33
N THR A 93 17.72 -24.86 20.39
CA THR A 93 18.20 -23.48 20.38
C THR A 93 17.02 -22.51 20.30
N ILE A 94 16.12 -22.69 19.33
CA ILE A 94 14.94 -21.84 19.15
C ILE A 94 14.00 -21.89 20.37
N MET A 95 13.73 -23.08 20.92
CA MET A 95 12.89 -23.22 22.12
C MET A 95 13.48 -22.47 23.33
N ARG A 96 14.81 -22.49 23.50
CA ARG A 96 15.50 -21.74 24.56
C ARG A 96 15.41 -20.23 24.35
N GLU A 97 15.60 -19.76 23.12
CA GLU A 97 15.45 -18.34 22.79
C GLU A 97 14.01 -17.87 23.09
N LEU A 98 13.00 -18.60 22.61
CA LEU A 98 11.59 -18.28 22.87
C LEU A 98 11.22 -18.30 24.36
N ALA A 99 11.64 -19.33 25.11
CA ALA A 99 11.35 -19.45 26.54
C ALA A 99 12.06 -18.37 27.37
N THR A 100 13.21 -17.87 26.90
CA THR A 100 13.93 -16.77 27.55
C THR A 100 13.30 -15.42 27.23
N ALA A 101 12.96 -15.18 25.96
CA ALA A 101 12.39 -13.93 25.48
C ALA A 101 10.95 -13.71 25.95
N TYR A 102 10.11 -14.75 25.95
CA TYR A 102 8.69 -14.65 26.31
C TYR A 102 8.28 -15.76 27.30
N PRO A 103 8.76 -15.73 28.56
CA PRO A 103 8.53 -16.79 29.55
C PRO A 103 7.05 -16.99 29.93
N ASP A 104 6.21 -15.98 29.72
CA ASP A 104 4.75 -16.08 29.94
C ASP A 104 4.03 -16.85 28.83
N LYS A 105 4.66 -16.99 27.65
CA LYS A 105 4.08 -17.59 26.44
C LYS A 105 4.71 -18.92 26.07
N PHE A 106 6.01 -19.05 26.31
CA PHE A 106 6.78 -20.26 26.00
C PHE A 106 7.51 -20.76 27.24
N ALA A 107 7.56 -22.07 27.40
CA ALA A 107 8.33 -22.70 28.47
C ALA A 107 9.01 -23.97 27.97
N LEU A 108 10.28 -24.12 28.32
CA LEU A 108 11.05 -25.33 28.10
C LEU A 108 11.56 -25.83 29.44
N ARG A 109 11.25 -27.07 29.79
CA ARG A 109 11.72 -27.72 31.03
C ARG A 109 12.36 -29.06 30.69
N ALA A 110 13.32 -29.46 31.49
CA ALA A 110 13.98 -30.75 31.38
C ALA A 110 13.90 -31.47 32.73
N ASP A 111 13.53 -32.75 32.70
CA ASP A 111 13.63 -33.69 33.81
C ASP A 111 14.34 -34.97 33.32
N GLY A 112 15.63 -35.09 33.62
CA GLY A 112 16.49 -36.10 33.02
C GLY A 112 16.57 -35.93 31.50
N ASP A 113 16.25 -37.00 30.76
CA ASP A 113 16.25 -37.01 29.28
C ASP A 113 14.92 -36.53 28.67
N GLN A 114 13.91 -36.30 29.51
CA GLN A 114 12.57 -35.90 29.08
C GLN A 114 12.45 -34.37 29.09
N TRP A 115 11.99 -33.81 27.98
CA TRP A 115 11.79 -32.38 27.78
C TRP A 115 10.30 -32.07 27.67
N GLU A 116 9.83 -31.07 28.42
CA GLU A 116 8.48 -30.51 28.30
C GLU A 116 8.57 -29.16 27.57
N TRP A 117 7.86 -29.06 26.44
CA TRP A 117 7.72 -27.82 25.69
C TRP A 117 6.28 -27.32 25.72
N ARG A 118 6.11 -26.05 26.10
CA ARG A 118 4.82 -25.38 26.11
C ARG A 118 4.87 -24.15 25.24
N ASN A 119 3.91 -24.02 24.34
CA ASN A 119 3.62 -22.81 23.57
C ASN A 119 2.15 -22.45 23.76
N SER A 120 1.88 -21.48 24.63
CA SER A 120 0.51 -21.11 24.99
C SER A 120 -0.21 -20.35 23.88
N LYS A 121 0.50 -19.77 22.90
CA LYS A 121 -0.12 -19.07 21.77
C LYS A 121 -0.82 -20.05 20.83
N LEU A 122 -0.28 -21.27 20.70
CA LEU A 122 -0.83 -22.34 19.87
C LEU A 122 -1.53 -23.45 20.66
N GLY A 123 -1.59 -23.33 22.00
CA GLY A 123 -2.16 -24.37 22.86
C GLY A 123 -1.35 -25.68 22.90
N ILE A 124 -0.06 -25.62 22.59
CA ILE A 124 0.83 -26.79 22.55
C ILE A 124 1.42 -27.04 23.94
N ALA A 125 1.39 -28.30 24.37
CA ALA A 125 2.02 -28.81 25.57
C ALA A 125 2.49 -30.24 25.29
N ASP A 126 3.67 -30.35 24.68
CA ASP A 126 4.23 -31.62 24.23
C ASP A 126 5.40 -32.04 25.11
N THR A 127 5.70 -33.33 25.08
CA THR A 127 6.84 -33.90 25.78
C THR A 127 7.62 -34.77 24.82
N PHE A 128 8.95 -34.61 24.81
CA PHE A 128 9.83 -35.30 23.87
C PHE A 128 11.12 -35.77 24.54
N VAL A 129 11.85 -36.66 23.88
CA VAL A 129 13.20 -37.08 24.26
C VAL A 129 14.17 -36.58 23.19
N TYR A 130 15.19 -35.83 23.61
CA TYR A 130 16.15 -35.23 22.68
C TYR A 130 16.85 -36.31 21.84
N GLY A 131 16.77 -36.18 20.52
CA GLY A 131 17.37 -37.13 19.59
C GLY A 131 16.51 -38.37 19.28
N ASP A 132 15.27 -38.46 19.76
CA ASP A 132 14.30 -39.50 19.39
C ASP A 132 13.13 -38.90 18.60
N ASP A 133 13.16 -39.05 17.27
CA ASP A 133 12.16 -38.48 16.36
C ASP A 133 10.75 -39.05 16.60
N THR A 134 10.64 -40.23 17.22
CA THR A 134 9.36 -40.89 17.47
C THR A 134 8.56 -40.24 18.60
N THR A 135 9.20 -39.37 19.38
CA THR A 135 8.57 -38.64 20.49
C THR A 135 8.00 -37.29 20.10
N LEU A 136 8.14 -36.89 18.83
CA LEU A 136 7.54 -35.69 18.26
C LEU A 136 6.46 -36.03 17.22
N PRO A 137 5.46 -35.15 17.01
CA PRO A 137 4.44 -35.37 15.99
C PRO A 137 4.97 -35.24 14.55
N SER A 138 6.14 -34.61 14.37
CA SER A 138 6.86 -34.50 13.11
C SER A 138 8.37 -34.39 13.36
N GLY A 139 9.20 -34.34 12.32
CA GLY A 139 10.64 -34.14 12.48
C GLY A 139 10.96 -32.83 13.21
N PRO A 140 12.07 -32.76 13.98
CA PRO A 140 12.35 -31.65 14.91
C PRO A 140 12.37 -30.28 14.24
N LEU A 141 12.95 -30.17 13.04
CA LEU A 141 12.99 -28.90 12.31
C LEU A 141 11.59 -28.47 11.85
N SER A 142 10.80 -29.38 11.26
CA SER A 142 9.42 -29.09 10.85
C SER A 142 8.54 -28.72 12.04
N TYR A 143 8.70 -29.44 13.17
CA TYR A 143 7.96 -29.20 14.40
C TYR A 143 8.16 -27.79 14.95
N ILE A 144 9.41 -27.32 15.05
CA ILE A 144 9.69 -25.99 15.59
C ILE A 144 9.43 -24.88 14.57
N CYS A 145 9.67 -25.11 13.28
CA CYS A 145 9.38 -24.13 12.23
C CYS A 145 7.87 -23.86 12.12
N GLY A 146 7.02 -24.82 12.47
CA GLY A 146 5.57 -24.60 12.60
C GLY A 146 5.16 -23.73 13.80
N GLN A 147 6.11 -23.20 14.56
CA GLN A 147 5.89 -22.42 15.79
C GLN A 147 6.71 -21.12 15.84
N ILE A 148 7.37 -20.74 14.75
CA ILE A 148 8.12 -19.48 14.63
C ILE A 148 7.77 -18.76 13.32
N GLN A 149 7.99 -17.45 13.30
CA GLN A 149 7.67 -16.60 12.15
C GLN A 149 8.78 -16.61 11.10
N GLU A 150 10.00 -16.96 11.49
CA GLU A 150 11.18 -17.04 10.64
C GLU A 150 11.16 -18.23 9.69
N ASP A 151 11.59 -18.01 8.45
CA ASP A 151 12.12 -19.10 7.65
C ASP A 151 13.50 -19.52 8.17
N VAL A 152 13.81 -20.82 8.05
CA VAL A 152 15.04 -21.39 8.59
C VAL A 152 15.80 -22.13 7.50
N VAL A 153 17.09 -21.85 7.38
CA VAL A 153 18.03 -22.64 6.59
C VAL A 153 19.17 -23.09 7.50
N LEU A 154 19.51 -24.37 7.48
CA LEU A 154 20.66 -24.93 8.18
C LEU A 154 21.77 -25.21 7.17
N LEU A 155 22.92 -24.57 7.40
CA LEU A 155 24.09 -24.70 6.56
C LEU A 155 25.06 -25.71 7.16
N ASP A 156 25.37 -26.77 6.42
CA ASP A 156 26.49 -27.65 6.72
C ASP A 156 27.81 -26.96 6.34
N GLN A 157 28.84 -27.13 7.18
CA GLN A 157 30.17 -26.62 6.92
C GLN A 157 31.14 -27.77 6.68
N ARG A 158 31.37 -28.10 5.40
CA ARG A 158 32.31 -29.12 4.95
C ARG A 158 33.20 -28.61 3.82
N ASP A 159 34.39 -29.19 3.67
CA ASP A 159 35.32 -28.90 2.58
C ASP A 159 35.63 -27.39 2.38
N GLY A 160 35.64 -26.65 3.49
CA GLY A 160 35.87 -25.19 3.46
C GLY A 160 34.73 -24.39 2.82
N GLN A 161 33.56 -24.98 2.60
CA GLN A 161 32.37 -24.37 2.03
C GLN A 161 31.20 -24.41 3.03
N LEU A 162 30.09 -23.76 2.66
CA LEU A 162 28.82 -23.83 3.39
C LEU A 162 27.77 -24.33 2.40
N PHE A 163 26.93 -25.28 2.78
CA PHE A 163 25.91 -25.88 1.91
C PHE A 163 24.53 -25.82 2.57
N ALA A 164 23.51 -25.39 1.82
CA ALA A 164 22.13 -25.35 2.31
C ALA A 164 21.51 -26.76 2.25
N ASP A 165 21.68 -27.54 3.30
CA ASP A 165 21.33 -28.97 3.30
C ASP A 165 20.03 -29.29 4.08
N ALA A 166 19.50 -28.33 4.83
CA ALA A 166 18.20 -28.47 5.47
C ALA A 166 17.54 -27.10 5.69
N GLY A 167 16.22 -27.08 5.83
CA GLY A 167 15.48 -25.84 6.03
C GLY A 167 13.97 -26.00 5.88
N VAL A 168 13.25 -24.96 6.30
CA VAL A 168 11.82 -24.75 6.05
C VAL A 168 11.66 -23.30 5.61
N VAL A 169 11.36 -23.10 4.33
CA VAL A 169 11.30 -21.78 3.69
C VAL A 169 9.96 -21.61 2.98
N THR A 170 9.04 -20.90 3.62
CA THR A 170 7.68 -20.68 3.12
C THR A 170 7.42 -19.26 2.65
N PHE A 171 8.24 -18.30 3.08
CA PHE A 171 8.07 -16.88 2.80
C PHE A 171 9.20 -16.35 1.93
N ALA A 172 9.70 -17.13 0.97
CA ALA A 172 10.80 -16.72 0.10
C ALA A 172 10.50 -15.44 -0.70
N ALA A 173 11.54 -14.65 -0.96
CA ALA A 173 11.51 -13.43 -1.76
C ALA A 173 12.09 -13.68 -3.17
N ASP A 174 11.28 -14.25 -4.08
CA ASP A 174 11.65 -14.54 -5.48
C ASP A 174 12.84 -15.52 -5.63
N TRP A 175 12.88 -16.55 -4.77
CA TRP A 175 13.79 -17.68 -4.87
C TRP A 175 13.11 -18.98 -4.44
N SER A 176 13.72 -20.14 -4.73
CA SER A 176 13.18 -21.47 -4.47
C SER A 176 14.13 -22.26 -3.58
N PHE A 177 13.69 -22.58 -2.36
CA PHE A 177 14.47 -23.42 -1.46
C PHE A 177 14.59 -24.85 -2.00
N GLY A 178 13.53 -25.42 -2.57
CA GLY A 178 13.57 -26.76 -3.15
C GLY A 178 14.61 -26.90 -4.28
N PHE A 179 14.87 -25.82 -5.01
CA PHE A 179 15.93 -25.74 -6.02
C PHE A 179 17.34 -25.63 -5.38
N ASP A 180 17.48 -24.83 -4.32
CA ASP A 180 18.78 -24.52 -3.69
C ASP A 180 19.31 -25.61 -2.75
N VAL A 181 18.51 -26.61 -2.38
CA VAL A 181 18.91 -27.69 -1.47
C VAL A 181 20.14 -28.44 -2.01
N GLY A 182 21.18 -28.52 -1.18
CA GLY A 182 22.46 -29.15 -1.50
C GLY A 182 23.46 -28.24 -2.22
N MET A 183 23.07 -27.02 -2.60
CA MET A 183 23.98 -26.06 -3.23
C MET A 183 24.87 -25.37 -2.19
N SER A 184 26.08 -25.01 -2.63
CA SER A 184 27.00 -24.21 -1.82
C SER A 184 26.58 -22.74 -1.77
N PHE A 185 27.04 -22.03 -0.73
CA PHE A 185 26.85 -20.59 -0.57
C PHE A 185 27.25 -19.79 -1.82
N LEU A 186 28.32 -20.20 -2.51
CA LEU A 186 28.79 -19.50 -3.71
C LEU A 186 27.92 -19.78 -4.95
N GLU A 187 27.32 -20.96 -5.04
CA GLU A 187 26.38 -21.34 -6.11
C GLU A 187 25.06 -20.59 -5.96
N ILE A 188 24.47 -20.64 -4.76
CA ILE A 188 23.20 -19.95 -4.43
C ILE A 188 23.30 -18.45 -4.73
N HIS A 189 24.41 -17.81 -4.33
CA HIS A 189 24.62 -16.38 -4.55
C HIS A 189 25.17 -16.02 -5.95
N GLY A 190 25.25 -16.99 -6.88
CA GLY A 190 25.66 -16.77 -8.26
C GLY A 190 24.89 -15.67 -9.00
N PRO A 191 23.55 -15.58 -8.89
CA PRO A 191 22.73 -14.60 -9.59
C PRO A 191 22.84 -13.15 -9.08
N VAL A 192 23.41 -12.91 -7.90
CA VAL A 192 23.39 -11.56 -7.28
C VAL A 192 24.33 -10.61 -8.05
N PRO A 193 23.82 -9.49 -8.61
CA PRO A 193 24.61 -8.60 -9.45
C PRO A 193 25.67 -7.84 -8.64
N ARG A 194 26.81 -7.53 -9.26
CA ARG A 194 27.94 -6.73 -8.72
C ARG A 194 28.73 -7.37 -7.56
N VAL A 195 28.14 -8.28 -6.79
CA VAL A 195 28.72 -8.78 -5.53
C VAL A 195 29.98 -9.62 -5.70
N ARG A 196 30.10 -10.35 -6.82
CA ARG A 196 31.32 -11.12 -7.17
C ARG A 196 32.52 -10.21 -7.48
N LYS A 197 32.28 -9.06 -8.13
CA LYS A 197 33.35 -8.10 -8.47
C LYS A 197 33.85 -7.34 -7.25
N GLU A 198 32.99 -7.12 -6.26
CA GLU A 198 33.28 -6.35 -5.04
C GLU A 198 33.81 -7.22 -3.87
N GLY A 199 33.84 -8.55 -4.05
CA GLY A 199 34.36 -9.51 -3.07
C GLY A 199 33.52 -9.65 -1.79
N VAL A 200 32.31 -9.10 -1.77
CA VAL A 200 31.43 -9.09 -0.58
C VAL A 200 30.97 -10.51 -0.24
N ILE A 201 30.59 -11.33 -1.23
CA ILE A 201 30.20 -12.74 -1.03
C ILE A 201 31.35 -13.53 -0.39
N THR A 202 32.58 -13.40 -0.90
CA THR A 202 33.72 -14.15 -0.36
C THR A 202 34.05 -13.75 1.07
N ARG A 203 33.97 -12.45 1.41
CA ARG A 203 34.15 -11.98 2.80
C ARG A 203 33.05 -12.50 3.73
N ALA A 204 31.80 -12.47 3.29
CA ALA A 204 30.67 -13.01 4.04
C ALA A 204 30.83 -14.52 4.26
N HIS A 205 31.24 -15.27 3.23
CA HIS A 205 31.50 -16.70 3.32
C HIS A 205 32.56 -17.04 4.37
N GLU A 206 33.69 -16.35 4.34
CA GLU A 206 34.77 -16.54 5.32
C GLU A 206 34.36 -16.11 6.73
N PHE A 207 33.55 -15.06 6.86
CA PHE A 207 33.01 -14.62 8.14
C PHE A 207 32.09 -15.68 8.76
N ILE A 208 31.09 -16.16 8.00
CA ILE A 208 30.09 -17.14 8.48
C ILE A 208 30.78 -18.43 8.94
N LYS A 209 31.80 -18.89 8.20
CA LYS A 209 32.61 -20.07 8.57
C LYS A 209 33.32 -19.96 9.92
N ARG A 210 33.51 -18.74 10.43
CA ARG A 210 34.23 -18.46 11.69
C ARG A 210 33.30 -18.14 12.87
N LEU A 211 31.98 -18.11 12.64
CA LEU A 211 31.00 -17.89 13.70
C LEU A 211 31.21 -18.88 14.86
N GLN A 212 31.16 -18.33 16.07
CA GLN A 212 31.29 -19.09 17.31
C GLN A 212 29.91 -19.27 17.95
N PRO A 213 29.66 -20.37 18.66
CA PRO A 213 28.43 -20.54 19.43
C PRO A 213 28.20 -19.41 20.43
N HIS A 214 26.93 -19.15 20.75
CA HIS A 214 26.49 -18.11 21.71
C HIS A 214 26.87 -16.67 21.35
N ARG A 215 27.26 -16.42 20.10
CA ARG A 215 27.52 -15.09 19.56
C ARG A 215 26.73 -14.92 18.26
N PRO A 216 25.39 -14.78 18.33
CA PRO A 216 24.59 -14.57 17.14
C PRO A 216 24.98 -13.24 16.49
N TYR A 217 25.00 -13.24 15.17
CA TYR A 217 25.09 -12.03 14.36
C TYR A 217 23.81 -11.85 13.58
N ARG A 218 23.54 -10.63 13.15
CA ARG A 218 22.40 -10.33 12.29
C ARG A 218 22.78 -9.36 11.18
N ARG A 219 21.91 -9.31 10.19
CA ARG A 219 21.91 -8.29 9.13
C ARG A 219 20.49 -8.02 8.68
N THR A 220 20.29 -6.91 7.96
CA THR A 220 19.06 -6.65 7.25
C THR A 220 19.22 -6.90 5.75
N ASN A 221 18.17 -7.44 5.14
CA ASN A 221 17.95 -7.44 3.70
C ASN A 221 16.60 -6.78 3.42
N TRP A 222 16.37 -6.29 2.21
CA TRP A 222 15.11 -5.64 1.89
C TRP A 222 14.73 -5.80 0.42
N THR A 223 13.43 -5.73 0.15
CA THR A 223 12.85 -5.58 -1.19
C THR A 223 11.50 -4.87 -1.06
N MET A 224 10.73 -4.79 -2.14
CA MET A 224 9.33 -4.37 -2.09
C MET A 224 8.43 -5.48 -2.62
N THR A 225 7.26 -5.60 -2.01
CA THR A 225 6.25 -6.60 -2.36
C THR A 225 4.91 -5.93 -2.56
N ILE A 226 4.08 -6.47 -3.46
CA ILE A 226 2.74 -5.94 -3.73
C ILE A 226 1.73 -6.81 -3.00
N GLY A 227 0.90 -6.17 -2.20
CA GLY A 227 0.09 -6.77 -1.15
C GLY A 227 0.91 -7.27 0.04
N ARG A 228 0.22 -7.65 1.12
CA ARG A 228 0.79 -8.34 2.28
C ARG A 228 1.01 -9.83 1.96
N ARG A 229 1.76 -10.12 0.89
CA ARG A 229 2.07 -11.50 0.44
C ARG A 229 3.42 -11.94 0.99
N LEU A 230 3.40 -12.91 1.91
CA LEU A 230 4.61 -13.50 2.48
C LEU A 230 5.30 -14.48 1.52
N ASP A 231 4.51 -15.32 0.84
CA ASP A 231 4.98 -16.31 -0.15
C ASP A 231 5.01 -15.69 -1.55
N VAL A 232 6.14 -15.09 -1.90
CA VAL A 232 6.45 -14.59 -3.26
C VAL A 232 7.57 -15.42 -3.88
N SER A 233 7.49 -16.73 -3.67
CA SER A 233 8.40 -17.74 -4.18
C SER A 233 8.30 -17.94 -5.70
N THR A 234 9.36 -18.44 -6.31
CA THR A 234 9.41 -18.68 -7.77
C THR A 234 8.35 -19.70 -8.22
N GLU A 235 8.03 -20.68 -7.39
CA GLU A 235 7.00 -21.70 -7.62
C GLU A 235 5.62 -21.09 -7.88
N ARG A 236 5.33 -19.92 -7.28
CA ARG A 236 4.05 -19.21 -7.41
C ARG A 236 4.13 -17.97 -8.28
N TYR A 237 5.21 -17.81 -9.05
CA TYR A 237 5.42 -16.63 -9.90
C TYR A 237 4.19 -16.20 -10.72
N PRO A 238 3.41 -17.09 -11.36
CA PRO A 238 2.21 -16.67 -12.10
C PRO A 238 1.14 -15.96 -11.26
N GLU A 239 1.11 -16.18 -9.95
CA GLU A 239 0.09 -15.63 -9.04
C GLU A 239 0.42 -14.22 -8.53
N TRP A 240 1.70 -13.86 -8.50
CA TRP A 240 2.18 -12.58 -7.92
C TRP A 240 3.02 -11.75 -8.90
N GLY A 241 3.68 -12.36 -9.88
CA GLY A 241 4.50 -11.67 -10.88
C GLY A 241 3.76 -10.60 -11.69
N PRO A 242 2.51 -10.86 -12.16
CA PRO A 242 1.72 -9.87 -12.90
C PRO A 242 1.42 -8.59 -12.09
N ASP A 243 1.38 -8.66 -10.76
CA ASP A 243 1.05 -7.51 -9.91
C ASP A 243 2.05 -6.37 -10.09
N ARG A 244 3.32 -6.68 -10.39
CA ARG A 244 4.40 -5.69 -10.68
C ARG A 244 4.06 -4.73 -11.82
N GLU A 245 3.23 -5.18 -12.76
CA GLU A 245 2.75 -4.37 -13.87
C GLU A 245 1.45 -3.63 -13.48
N LEU A 246 0.50 -4.34 -12.88
CA LEU A 246 -0.83 -3.83 -12.53
C LEU A 246 -0.76 -2.68 -11.52
N ILE A 247 0.16 -2.74 -10.57
CA ILE A 247 0.32 -1.72 -9.51
C ILE A 247 0.63 -0.32 -10.05
N ARG A 248 1.07 -0.21 -11.31
CA ARG A 248 1.38 1.08 -11.94
C ARG A 248 0.13 1.86 -12.38
N HIS A 249 -1.03 1.21 -12.35
CA HIS A 249 -2.28 1.73 -12.91
C HIS A 249 -3.39 1.91 -11.87
N VAL A 250 -3.18 1.52 -10.62
CA VAL A 250 -4.12 1.81 -9.53
C VAL A 250 -4.03 3.28 -9.11
N ASP A 251 -5.03 3.80 -8.41
CA ASP A 251 -4.99 5.12 -7.77
C ASP A 251 -3.95 5.19 -6.63
N ASP A 252 -3.64 6.40 -6.15
CA ASP A 252 -2.57 6.61 -5.16
C ASP A 252 -2.90 6.09 -3.76
N GLU A 253 -4.18 6.08 -3.37
CA GLU A 253 -4.60 5.51 -2.09
C GLU A 253 -4.36 3.99 -2.09
N THR A 254 -4.82 3.32 -3.15
CA THR A 254 -4.59 1.90 -3.36
C THR A 254 -3.10 1.57 -3.52
N PHE A 255 -2.33 2.44 -4.18
CA PHE A 255 -0.89 2.27 -4.33
C PHE A 255 -0.17 2.27 -2.97
N GLY A 256 -0.47 3.25 -2.11
CA GLY A 256 0.11 3.37 -0.77
C GLY A 256 -0.18 2.17 0.12
N ARG A 257 -1.42 1.65 0.06
CA ARG A 257 -1.86 0.47 0.81
C ARG A 257 -1.26 -0.84 0.30
N LEU A 258 -1.10 -0.99 -1.02
CA LEU A 258 -0.69 -2.27 -1.60
C LEU A 258 0.83 -2.43 -1.69
N VAL A 259 1.60 -1.37 -1.93
CA VAL A 259 3.06 -1.51 -1.97
C VAL A 259 3.60 -1.59 -0.55
N HIS A 260 4.34 -2.66 -0.25
CA HIS A 260 4.94 -2.88 1.06
C HIS A 260 6.47 -2.81 0.94
N LEU A 261 7.11 -2.10 1.88
CA LEU A 261 8.53 -2.31 2.16
C LEU A 261 8.65 -3.63 2.91
N ARG A 262 9.36 -4.58 2.31
CA ARG A 262 9.62 -5.90 2.88
C ARG A 262 11.05 -5.94 3.39
N VAL A 263 11.22 -6.23 4.68
CA VAL A 263 12.53 -6.31 5.33
C VAL A 263 12.72 -7.69 5.92
N GLU A 264 13.89 -8.25 5.72
CA GLU A 264 14.31 -9.49 6.38
C GLU A 264 15.36 -9.14 7.43
N VAL A 265 15.06 -9.46 8.69
CA VAL A 265 16.08 -9.52 9.74
C VAL A 265 16.62 -10.94 9.74
N GLN A 266 17.90 -11.05 9.40
CA GLN A 266 18.54 -12.31 9.15
C GLN A 266 19.56 -12.62 10.24
N HIS A 267 19.30 -13.65 11.06
CA HIS A 267 20.24 -14.07 12.10
C HIS A 267 21.12 -15.22 11.61
N LEU A 268 22.39 -15.18 12.00
CA LEU A 268 23.42 -16.16 11.71
C LEU A 268 23.95 -16.70 13.04
N ILE A 269 23.65 -17.97 13.32
CA ILE A 269 23.91 -18.59 14.62
C ILE A 269 24.69 -19.87 14.40
N ARG A 270 25.87 -19.98 15.01
CA ARG A 270 26.57 -21.27 15.09
C ARG A 270 25.87 -22.13 16.14
N LEU A 271 25.31 -23.25 15.70
CA LEU A 271 24.67 -24.21 16.58
C LEU A 271 25.73 -24.96 17.41
N PRO A 272 25.58 -25.04 18.74
CA PRO A 272 26.63 -25.50 19.65
C PRO A 272 26.96 -27.00 19.55
N ASP A 273 25.96 -27.86 19.29
CA ASP A 273 26.14 -29.32 19.37
C ASP A 273 26.54 -29.91 18.01
N SER A 274 25.88 -29.45 16.95
CA SER A 274 26.07 -29.91 15.57
C SER A 274 27.19 -29.17 14.84
N GLY A 275 27.51 -27.95 15.28
CA GLY A 275 28.42 -27.06 14.59
C GLY A 275 27.89 -26.54 13.26
N ALA A 276 26.64 -26.80 12.87
CA ALA A 276 26.02 -26.19 11.67
C ALA A 276 25.74 -24.70 11.88
N VAL A 277 25.51 -23.95 10.80
CA VAL A 277 25.03 -22.56 10.91
C VAL A 277 23.52 -22.54 10.71
N MET A 278 22.79 -22.04 11.68
CA MET A 278 21.38 -21.70 11.53
C MET A 278 21.26 -20.28 10.98
N PHE A 279 20.60 -20.16 9.84
CA PHE A 279 20.24 -18.93 9.18
C PHE A 279 18.74 -18.72 9.33
N LEU A 280 18.35 -17.77 10.17
CA LEU A 280 16.96 -17.40 10.40
C LEU A 280 16.63 -16.19 9.54
N ILE A 281 15.45 -16.17 8.93
CA ILE A 281 14.99 -15.11 8.04
C ILE A 281 13.62 -14.63 8.53
N ARG A 282 13.60 -13.62 9.39
CA ARG A 282 12.36 -13.00 9.86
C ARG A 282 11.90 -11.95 8.86
N THR A 283 10.72 -12.14 8.28
CA THR A 283 10.16 -11.21 7.28
C THR A 283 9.18 -10.24 7.91
N TYR A 284 9.47 -8.94 7.84
CA TYR A 284 8.58 -7.85 8.21
C TYR A 284 8.07 -7.15 6.95
N MET A 285 6.80 -6.73 6.97
CA MET A 285 6.20 -6.00 5.85
C MET A 285 5.42 -4.80 6.37
N LEU A 286 5.70 -3.62 5.82
CA LEU A 286 4.99 -2.38 6.16
C LEU A 286 4.48 -1.71 4.88
N PRO A 287 3.18 -1.42 4.75
CA PRO A 287 2.65 -0.70 3.58
C PRO A 287 3.21 0.73 3.53
N LEU A 288 3.27 1.30 2.32
CA LEU A 288 3.87 2.63 2.12
C LEU A 288 3.09 3.74 2.84
N ASP A 289 1.78 3.61 3.00
CA ASP A 289 0.95 4.55 3.76
C ASP A 289 1.34 4.61 5.24
N ALA A 290 1.52 3.47 5.90
CA ALA A 290 2.01 3.39 7.27
C ALA A 290 3.46 3.84 7.36
N LEU A 291 4.32 3.45 6.41
CA LEU A 291 5.71 3.90 6.35
C LEU A 291 5.80 5.43 6.21
N ALA A 292 4.91 6.03 5.41
CA ALA A 292 4.89 7.47 5.15
C ALA A 292 4.55 8.31 6.39
N THR A 293 3.87 7.72 7.39
CA THR A 293 3.58 8.40 8.67
C THR A 293 4.85 8.74 9.45
N VAL A 294 5.97 8.08 9.16
CA VAL A 294 7.28 8.34 9.77
C VAL A 294 8.13 9.12 8.77
N GLU A 295 8.11 10.45 8.85
CA GLU A 295 8.72 11.35 7.86
C GLU A 295 10.18 11.00 7.49
N PRO A 296 11.11 10.71 8.44
CA PRO A 296 12.47 10.32 8.08
C PRO A 296 12.53 9.02 7.26
N TRP A 297 11.63 8.06 7.51
CA TRP A 297 11.57 6.81 6.75
C TRP A 297 11.03 7.04 5.35
N ARG A 298 9.99 7.85 5.23
CA ARG A 298 9.38 8.26 3.96
C ARG A 298 10.40 8.88 3.02
N LEU A 299 11.09 9.93 3.49
CA LEU A 299 12.07 10.66 2.69
C LEU A 299 13.25 9.78 2.30
N ARG A 300 13.81 9.03 3.27
CA ARG A 300 14.96 8.15 2.99
C ARG A 300 14.61 7.02 2.02
N THR A 301 13.43 6.43 2.14
CA THR A 301 12.98 5.38 1.22
C THR A 301 12.83 5.93 -0.20
N ALA A 302 12.30 7.15 -0.35
CA ALA A 302 12.20 7.80 -1.65
C ALA A 302 13.58 7.97 -2.32
N GLU A 303 14.56 8.51 -1.59
CA GLU A 303 15.91 8.73 -2.11
C GLU A 303 16.63 7.41 -2.45
N VAL A 304 16.54 6.41 -1.57
CA VAL A 304 17.15 5.10 -1.81
C VAL A 304 16.58 4.42 -3.05
N VAL A 305 15.26 4.46 -3.22
CA VAL A 305 14.56 3.77 -4.32
C VAL A 305 14.79 4.47 -5.66
N ASP A 306 14.81 5.80 -5.66
CA ASP A 306 15.06 6.61 -6.87
C ASP A 306 16.51 6.47 -7.37
N GLU A 307 17.47 6.47 -6.45
CA GLU A 307 18.90 6.37 -6.77
C GLU A 307 19.37 4.93 -7.04
N LEU A 308 18.58 3.92 -6.67
CA LEU A 308 18.98 2.52 -6.71
C LEU A 308 19.46 2.13 -8.13
N PRO A 309 20.67 1.57 -8.29
CA PRO A 309 21.17 1.15 -9.60
C PRO A 309 20.22 0.19 -10.30
N ASP A 310 20.03 0.35 -11.62
CA ASP A 310 19.02 -0.39 -12.41
C ASP A 310 19.11 -1.90 -12.26
N ASP A 311 20.31 -2.48 -12.27
CA ASP A 311 20.50 -3.91 -12.11
C ASP A 311 20.17 -4.41 -10.69
N MET A 312 20.35 -3.58 -9.66
CA MET A 312 19.90 -3.89 -8.30
C MET A 312 18.38 -3.77 -8.18
N ALA A 313 17.78 -2.75 -8.81
CA ALA A 313 16.33 -2.58 -8.86
C ALA A 313 15.64 -3.70 -9.66
N ASP A 314 16.27 -4.16 -10.74
CA ASP A 314 15.82 -5.30 -11.54
C ASP A 314 15.93 -6.61 -10.76
N TYR A 315 17.08 -6.86 -10.12
CA TYR A 315 17.27 -8.04 -9.26
C TYR A 315 16.29 -8.08 -8.08
N LYS A 316 15.96 -6.92 -7.47
CA LYS A 316 14.93 -6.83 -6.42
C LYS A 316 13.50 -6.91 -6.97
N GLY A 317 13.31 -6.88 -8.29
CA GLY A 317 12.00 -6.94 -8.93
C GLY A 317 11.17 -5.66 -8.86
N ILE A 318 11.79 -4.51 -8.55
CA ILE A 318 11.11 -3.23 -8.33
C ILE A 318 11.26 -2.25 -9.50
N ILE A 319 12.14 -2.55 -10.46
CA ILE A 319 12.51 -1.64 -11.57
C ILE A 319 11.31 -1.03 -12.30
N LYS A 320 10.23 -1.79 -12.49
CA LYS A 320 9.04 -1.37 -13.24
C LYS A 320 8.25 -0.24 -12.57
N TYR A 321 8.27 -0.17 -11.25
CA TYR A 321 7.43 0.74 -10.45
C TYR A 321 8.22 1.59 -9.44
N ARG A 322 9.55 1.46 -9.35
CA ARG A 322 10.39 2.23 -8.42
C ARG A 322 10.22 3.75 -8.52
N ALA A 323 10.07 4.29 -9.74
CA ALA A 323 9.92 5.72 -9.95
C ALA A 323 8.60 6.23 -9.35
N ARG A 324 7.53 5.44 -9.50
CA ARG A 324 6.23 5.73 -8.87
C ARG A 324 6.32 5.66 -7.35
N VAL A 325 7.05 4.69 -6.80
CA VAL A 325 7.28 4.60 -5.35
C VAL A 325 7.98 5.86 -4.82
N ALA A 326 9.06 6.30 -5.46
CA ALA A 326 9.78 7.49 -5.04
C ALA A 326 8.91 8.76 -5.13
N GLN A 327 8.18 8.93 -6.24
CA GLN A 327 7.26 10.06 -6.42
C GLN A 327 6.15 10.07 -5.35
N TRP A 328 5.51 8.91 -5.13
CA TRP A 328 4.44 8.76 -4.15
C TRP A 328 4.94 9.09 -2.74
N LEU A 329 6.11 8.58 -2.33
CA LEU A 329 6.68 8.85 -1.02
C LEU A 329 7.06 10.33 -0.82
N ARG A 330 7.57 11.00 -1.86
CA ARG A 330 7.87 12.45 -1.79
C ARG A 330 6.58 13.27 -1.58
N ALA A 331 5.50 12.89 -2.26
CA ALA A 331 4.20 13.53 -2.11
C ALA A 331 3.53 13.23 -0.76
N ALA A 332 3.65 11.99 -0.25
CA ALA A 332 2.86 11.49 0.89
C ALA A 332 3.06 12.18 2.25
N GLY A 333 4.08 13.03 2.43
CA GLY A 333 4.27 13.80 3.67
C GLY A 333 4.49 15.28 3.44
N THR A 334 4.03 15.79 2.31
CA THR A 334 3.84 17.22 2.08
C THR A 334 2.32 17.42 2.02
N PRO A 335 1.63 18.10 2.96
CA PRO A 335 0.37 18.73 2.56
C PRO A 335 0.74 19.61 1.37
N PRO A 336 0.03 19.54 0.23
CA PRO A 336 0.52 20.13 -1.01
C PRO A 336 0.96 21.58 -0.73
N PRO A 337 2.22 21.95 -1.01
CA PRO A 337 2.63 23.35 -0.90
C PRO A 337 1.83 24.12 -1.94
N ASP A 338 1.42 25.35 -1.61
CA ASP A 338 0.90 26.30 -2.59
C ASP A 338 1.85 26.30 -3.82
N PRO A 339 1.38 25.99 -5.03
CA PRO A 339 2.14 26.32 -6.21
C PRO A 339 2.07 27.84 -6.38
N GLU A 340 3.21 28.52 -6.21
CA GLU A 340 3.45 29.74 -6.97
C GLU A 340 3.41 29.42 -8.48
N PRO A 341 3.02 30.38 -9.33
CA PRO A 341 2.33 30.10 -10.58
C PRO A 341 3.28 29.48 -11.62
N THR A 342 3.04 28.21 -11.94
CA THR A 342 3.20 27.71 -13.30
C THR A 342 1.91 27.02 -13.71
N LEU A 343 1.26 27.65 -14.68
CA LEU A 343 0.07 27.24 -15.43
C LEU A 343 -0.26 25.72 -15.36
N ASP A 344 -1.51 25.43 -15.00
CA ASP A 344 -2.20 24.12 -15.02
C ASP A 344 -2.01 23.18 -13.80
N GLU A 345 -2.83 23.36 -12.77
CA GLU A 345 -3.36 22.26 -11.93
C GLU A 345 -4.88 22.18 -12.15
N ARG A 346 -5.37 21.04 -12.65
CA ARG A 346 -6.80 20.77 -12.87
C ARG A 346 -7.32 19.78 -11.82
N PRO A 347 -8.59 19.89 -11.40
CA PRO A 347 -9.28 18.85 -10.63
C PRO A 347 -9.17 17.51 -11.37
N GLY A 348 -9.06 16.39 -10.65
CA GLY A 348 -8.98 15.05 -11.25
C GLY A 348 -9.96 14.92 -12.42
N ASP A 349 -9.44 14.51 -13.59
CA ASP A 349 -10.12 14.67 -14.88
C ASP A 349 -11.63 14.32 -14.80
N GLY A 350 -12.47 15.36 -14.85
CA GLY A 350 -13.93 15.24 -14.99
C GLY A 350 -14.81 15.72 -13.82
N LEU A 351 -14.27 16.02 -12.63
CA LEU A 351 -15.07 16.54 -11.50
C LEU A 351 -15.17 18.08 -11.50
N PRO A 352 -16.35 18.67 -11.22
CA PRO A 352 -16.50 20.12 -11.11
C PRO A 352 -15.81 20.63 -9.85
N ALA A 353 -14.96 21.64 -10.00
CA ALA A 353 -14.37 22.38 -8.89
C ALA A 353 -14.92 23.80 -8.86
N TRP A 354 -15.16 24.30 -7.65
CA TRP A 354 -15.75 25.61 -7.43
C TRP A 354 -14.75 26.51 -6.71
N PRO A 355 -14.56 27.76 -7.19
CA PRO A 355 -13.68 28.70 -6.51
C PRO A 355 -14.28 29.09 -5.14
N THR A 356 -13.42 29.39 -4.17
CA THR A 356 -13.85 29.79 -2.82
C THR A 356 -14.51 31.18 -2.80
N ASP A 357 -14.11 32.02 -3.75
CA ASP A 357 -14.60 33.36 -4.00
C ASP A 357 -15.09 33.49 -5.45
N PRO A 358 -16.08 34.35 -5.73
CA PRO A 358 -16.57 34.56 -7.09
C PRO A 358 -15.48 35.19 -7.97
N ASP A 359 -15.34 34.67 -9.21
CA ASP A 359 -14.39 35.22 -10.18
C ASP A 359 -14.64 36.71 -10.43
N PRO A 360 -13.61 37.53 -10.67
CA PRO A 360 -13.81 38.90 -11.10
C PRO A 360 -14.46 38.95 -12.50
N ILE A 361 -15.21 40.02 -12.77
CA ILE A 361 -15.75 40.27 -14.11
C ILE A 361 -14.61 40.49 -15.12
N ASP A 362 -14.70 39.83 -16.28
CA ASP A 362 -13.75 40.03 -17.38
C ASP A 362 -13.94 41.42 -18.01
N SER A 363 -13.00 42.31 -17.69
CA SER A 363 -12.95 43.69 -18.20
C SER A 363 -12.79 43.83 -19.72
N ALA A 364 -12.45 42.76 -20.44
CA ALA A 364 -12.31 42.78 -21.90
C ALA A 364 -13.63 42.55 -22.66
N ALA A 365 -14.71 42.17 -21.98
CA ALA A 365 -15.99 41.89 -22.61
C ALA A 365 -16.83 43.15 -22.85
N SER A 366 -17.63 43.14 -23.91
CA SER A 366 -18.51 44.27 -24.28
C SER A 366 -19.94 44.12 -23.77
N THR A 367 -20.36 42.89 -23.48
CA THR A 367 -21.69 42.55 -22.98
C THR A 367 -21.62 41.46 -21.92
N PHE A 368 -22.52 41.49 -20.95
CA PHE A 368 -22.55 40.55 -19.83
C PHE A 368 -23.96 40.01 -19.64
N LEU A 369 -24.07 38.70 -19.43
CA LEU A 369 -25.27 38.02 -18.95
C LEU A 369 -24.96 37.46 -17.56
N ILE A 370 -25.55 38.05 -16.53
CA ILE A 370 -25.44 37.54 -15.17
C ILE A 370 -26.70 36.71 -14.88
N VAL A 371 -26.55 35.44 -14.56
CA VAL A 371 -27.64 34.51 -14.24
C VAL A 371 -27.58 34.19 -12.76
N SER A 372 -28.58 34.64 -12.01
CA SER A 372 -28.74 34.36 -10.59
C SER A 372 -29.85 33.34 -10.41
N VAL A 373 -29.54 32.17 -9.82
CA VAL A 373 -30.52 31.10 -9.62
C VAL A 373 -30.64 30.72 -8.15
N GLY A 374 -31.87 30.73 -7.64
CA GLY A 374 -32.18 30.37 -6.25
C GLY A 374 -32.30 31.57 -5.30
N ASP A 375 -32.64 31.28 -4.04
CA ASP A 375 -33.06 32.26 -3.03
C ASP A 375 -32.03 32.48 -1.89
N GLU A 376 -30.87 31.82 -1.95
CA GLU A 376 -29.81 31.99 -0.97
C GLU A 376 -29.27 33.44 -0.98
N PRO A 377 -29.13 34.10 0.19
CA PRO A 377 -28.65 35.48 0.25
C PRO A 377 -27.31 35.70 -0.45
N ARG A 378 -26.38 34.74 -0.33
CA ARG A 378 -25.06 34.80 -0.97
C ARG A 378 -25.16 34.79 -2.50
N THR A 379 -26.19 34.15 -3.08
CA THR A 379 -26.44 34.18 -4.53
C THR A 379 -26.75 35.61 -4.97
N GLY A 380 -27.62 36.30 -4.24
CA GLY A 380 -27.95 37.70 -4.48
C GLY A 380 -26.76 38.64 -4.32
N ASP A 381 -25.95 38.45 -3.27
CA ASP A 381 -24.76 39.27 -3.00
C ASP A 381 -23.72 39.17 -4.14
N VAL A 382 -23.44 37.94 -4.58
CA VAL A 382 -22.50 37.68 -5.67
C VAL A 382 -23.03 38.23 -7.00
N ALA A 383 -24.31 38.00 -7.31
CA ALA A 383 -24.94 38.55 -8.51
C ALA A 383 -24.88 40.09 -8.51
N ALA A 384 -25.16 40.73 -7.38
CA ALA A 384 -25.09 42.18 -7.24
C ALA A 384 -23.65 42.72 -7.42
N GLN A 385 -22.66 42.03 -6.84
CA GLN A 385 -21.24 42.36 -7.02
C GLN A 385 -20.84 42.28 -8.49
N TRP A 386 -21.22 41.21 -9.17
CA TRP A 386 -20.96 41.01 -10.59
C TRP A 386 -21.66 42.02 -11.49
N VAL A 387 -22.94 42.32 -11.23
CA VAL A 387 -23.67 43.35 -11.98
C VAL A 387 -23.00 44.71 -11.81
N SER A 388 -22.67 45.11 -10.59
CA SER A 388 -22.02 46.39 -10.33
C SER A 388 -20.67 46.52 -11.03
N ALA A 389 -19.88 45.45 -11.06
CA ALA A 389 -18.60 45.43 -11.78
C ALA A 389 -18.80 45.44 -13.31
N ALA A 390 -19.75 44.67 -13.83
CA ALA A 390 -20.03 44.56 -15.26
C ALA A 390 -20.61 45.84 -15.87
N GLU A 391 -21.51 46.51 -15.17
CA GLU A 391 -22.10 47.79 -15.62
C GLU A 391 -21.07 48.92 -15.72
N ALA A 392 -19.97 48.84 -14.98
CA ALA A 392 -18.85 49.77 -15.11
C ALA A 392 -18.07 49.58 -16.43
N ILE A 393 -18.26 48.46 -17.12
CA ILE A 393 -17.49 48.05 -18.31
C ILE A 393 -18.36 48.10 -19.57
N GLY A 394 -19.54 47.47 -19.54
CA GLY A 394 -20.32 47.21 -20.74
C GLY A 394 -21.81 46.98 -20.47
N ARG A 395 -22.54 46.56 -21.51
CA ARG A 395 -23.99 46.36 -21.39
C ARG A 395 -24.25 45.06 -20.63
N THR A 396 -24.89 45.17 -19.47
CA THR A 396 -25.20 44.04 -18.59
C THR A 396 -26.68 43.69 -18.63
N HIS A 397 -26.99 42.40 -18.67
CA HIS A 397 -28.33 41.86 -18.46
C HIS A 397 -28.29 40.91 -17.27
N LEU A 398 -29.10 41.18 -16.25
CA LEU A 398 -29.32 40.28 -15.12
C LEU A 398 -30.58 39.45 -15.39
N LEU A 399 -30.42 38.13 -15.39
CA LEU A 399 -31.51 37.16 -15.39
C LEU A 399 -31.59 36.53 -13.99
N VAL A 400 -32.73 36.67 -13.32
CA VAL A 400 -32.99 36.05 -12.02
C VAL A 400 -34.01 34.94 -12.23
N LEU A 401 -33.68 33.74 -11.76
CA LEU A 401 -34.48 32.53 -11.88
C LEU A 401 -34.69 31.92 -10.49
N ASP A 402 -35.83 31.27 -10.29
CA ASP A 402 -36.10 30.60 -9.01
C ASP A 402 -35.37 29.26 -8.93
N THR A 403 -35.42 28.45 -10.01
CA THR A 403 -34.84 27.10 -10.04
C THR A 403 -34.79 26.55 -11.47
N LEU A 404 -33.79 25.73 -11.81
CA LEU A 404 -33.73 25.07 -13.12
C LEU A 404 -34.46 23.72 -13.16
N THR A 405 -35.44 23.52 -12.29
CA THR A 405 -36.40 22.42 -12.36
C THR A 405 -37.71 22.80 -13.06
N ARG A 406 -37.98 24.09 -13.26
CA ARG A 406 -39.22 24.59 -13.91
C ARG A 406 -39.00 24.87 -15.40
N GLU A 407 -39.95 24.46 -16.24
CA GLU A 407 -39.87 24.70 -17.70
C GLU A 407 -39.83 26.20 -18.06
N GLU A 408 -40.50 27.05 -17.28
CA GLU A 408 -40.50 28.50 -17.50
C GLU A 408 -39.11 29.12 -17.31
N ASP A 409 -38.39 28.73 -16.25
CA ASP A 409 -37.03 29.20 -15.95
C ASP A 409 -36.02 28.66 -16.97
N LEU A 410 -36.18 27.40 -17.38
CA LEU A 410 -35.39 26.79 -18.46
C LEU A 410 -35.60 27.52 -19.79
N ALA A 411 -36.84 27.88 -20.12
CA ALA A 411 -37.18 28.63 -21.34
C ALA A 411 -36.66 30.07 -21.28
N ALA A 412 -36.72 30.73 -20.12
CA ALA A 412 -36.18 32.06 -19.90
C ALA A 412 -34.65 32.07 -20.10
N LEU A 413 -33.94 31.08 -19.53
CA LEU A 413 -32.50 30.92 -19.73
C LEU A 413 -32.15 30.76 -21.21
N ARG A 414 -32.82 29.85 -21.93
CA ARG A 414 -32.58 29.64 -23.37
C ARG A 414 -32.87 30.88 -24.21
N THR A 415 -33.92 31.63 -23.86
CA THR A 415 -34.27 32.88 -24.52
C THR A 415 -33.18 33.93 -24.31
N ALA A 416 -32.71 34.10 -23.08
CA ALA A 416 -31.61 35.02 -22.77
C ALA A 416 -30.32 34.64 -23.52
N LEU A 417 -29.97 33.34 -23.53
CA LEU A 417 -28.83 32.82 -24.27
C LEU A 417 -28.94 33.06 -25.78
N SER A 418 -30.13 32.92 -26.37
CA SER A 418 -30.32 33.21 -27.81
C SER A 418 -30.19 34.69 -28.17
N ALA A 419 -30.33 35.60 -27.19
CA ALA A 419 -30.29 37.04 -27.38
C ALA A 419 -28.88 37.63 -27.18
N VAL A 420 -27.93 36.83 -26.68
CA VAL A 420 -26.54 37.28 -26.53
C VAL A 420 -25.85 37.42 -27.89
N SER A 421 -24.80 38.24 -27.94
CA SER A 421 -24.03 38.51 -29.15
C SER A 421 -22.56 38.16 -28.93
N THR A 422 -21.80 38.04 -30.02
CA THR A 422 -20.37 37.75 -29.97
C THR A 422 -19.64 38.72 -29.02
N GLY A 423 -18.83 38.16 -28.11
CA GLY A 423 -18.12 38.95 -27.08
C GLY A 423 -18.86 39.04 -25.74
N VAL A 424 -19.87 38.22 -25.51
CA VAL A 424 -20.56 38.11 -24.22
C VAL A 424 -19.69 37.37 -23.19
N ARG A 425 -19.90 37.72 -21.91
CA ARG A 425 -19.52 36.90 -20.76
C ARG A 425 -20.75 36.53 -19.95
N ILE A 426 -20.89 35.24 -19.68
CA ILE A 426 -22.02 34.65 -18.99
C ILE A 426 -21.53 34.20 -17.62
N HIS A 427 -22.03 34.85 -16.57
CA HIS A 427 -21.67 34.54 -15.19
C HIS A 427 -22.88 33.92 -14.50
N ILE A 428 -22.73 32.72 -13.94
CA ILE A 428 -23.82 31.97 -13.33
C ILE A 428 -23.56 31.81 -11.84
N VAL A 429 -24.51 32.16 -10.98
CA VAL A 429 -24.42 31.92 -9.55
C VAL A 429 -25.66 31.22 -9.02
N GLY A 430 -25.46 30.27 -8.11
CA GLY A 430 -26.55 29.54 -7.46
C GLY A 430 -26.05 28.32 -6.68
N GLY A 431 -26.98 27.44 -6.31
CA GLY A 431 -26.65 26.13 -5.76
C GLY A 431 -25.99 25.22 -6.80
N GLN A 432 -25.23 24.22 -6.35
CA GLN A 432 -24.51 23.29 -7.23
C GLN A 432 -25.42 22.67 -8.29
N TYR A 433 -26.66 22.32 -7.93
CA TYR A 433 -27.56 21.77 -8.93
C TYR A 433 -27.85 22.74 -10.08
N ASP A 434 -28.24 23.96 -9.72
CA ASP A 434 -28.67 24.97 -10.68
C ASP A 434 -27.50 25.43 -11.54
N VAL A 435 -26.33 25.64 -10.93
CA VAL A 435 -25.14 26.06 -11.66
C VAL A 435 -24.72 25.01 -12.70
N LEU A 436 -24.66 23.73 -12.34
CA LEU A 436 -24.29 22.67 -13.28
C LEU A 436 -25.31 22.50 -14.41
N THR A 437 -26.60 22.63 -14.09
CA THR A 437 -27.69 22.57 -15.07
C THR A 437 -27.61 23.76 -16.04
N ALA A 438 -27.39 24.97 -15.55
CA ALA A 438 -27.29 26.17 -16.37
C ALA A 438 -26.06 26.12 -17.29
N LEU A 439 -24.92 25.64 -16.77
CA LEU A 439 -23.70 25.45 -17.55
C LEU A 439 -23.89 24.46 -18.71
N ALA A 440 -24.58 23.35 -18.46
CA ALA A 440 -24.90 22.37 -19.51
C ALA A 440 -25.79 22.96 -20.62
N ILE A 441 -26.85 23.69 -20.25
CA ILE A 441 -27.74 24.36 -21.20
C ILE A 441 -26.99 25.44 -22.00
N THR A 442 -26.13 26.19 -21.33
CA THR A 442 -25.36 27.26 -21.95
C THR A 442 -24.36 26.71 -22.98
N ARG A 443 -23.70 25.59 -22.66
CA ARG A 443 -22.85 24.86 -23.62
C ARG A 443 -23.64 24.26 -24.78
N GLU A 444 -24.84 23.74 -24.54
CA GLU A 444 -25.74 23.25 -25.59
C GLU A 444 -26.13 24.36 -26.58
N CYS A 445 -26.27 25.61 -26.10
CA CYS A 445 -26.50 26.79 -26.92
C CYS A 445 -25.24 27.32 -27.65
N GLY A 446 -24.10 26.64 -27.51
CA GLY A 446 -22.86 26.94 -28.23
C GLY A 446 -21.88 27.84 -27.49
N ALA A 447 -22.13 28.16 -26.22
CA ALA A 447 -21.16 28.89 -25.42
C ALA A 447 -19.92 28.03 -25.18
N VAL A 448 -18.75 28.66 -25.28
CA VAL A 448 -17.46 28.03 -25.00
C VAL A 448 -17.00 28.35 -23.57
N ASP A 449 -16.10 27.56 -23.00
CA ASP A 449 -15.67 27.76 -21.60
C ASP A 449 -15.08 29.16 -21.33
N THR A 450 -14.48 29.82 -22.33
CA THR A 450 -13.97 31.21 -22.20
C THR A 450 -15.06 32.27 -22.05
N GLU A 451 -16.30 31.94 -22.36
CA GLU A 451 -17.46 32.82 -22.19
C GLU A 451 -18.17 32.58 -20.86
N LEU A 452 -17.78 31.55 -20.10
CA LEU A 452 -18.49 31.08 -18.92
C LEU A 452 -17.67 31.28 -17.64
N SER A 453 -18.31 31.83 -16.63
CA SER A 453 -17.83 31.79 -15.24
C SER A 453 -18.98 31.39 -14.34
N ALA A 454 -18.68 30.70 -13.25
CA ALA A 454 -19.69 30.19 -12.36
C ALA A 454 -19.25 30.21 -10.90
N PHE A 455 -20.20 30.49 -10.01
CA PHE A 455 -19.98 30.46 -8.56
C PHE A 455 -21.06 29.62 -7.89
N VAL A 456 -20.64 28.63 -7.10
CA VAL A 456 -21.55 27.77 -6.35
C VAL A 456 -21.57 28.19 -4.89
N VAL A 457 -22.76 28.55 -4.39
CA VAL A 457 -22.92 29.01 -3.01
C VAL A 457 -23.06 27.86 -2.01
N HIS A 458 -23.48 26.68 -2.46
CA HIS A 458 -23.57 25.45 -1.66
C HIS A 458 -23.54 24.19 -2.53
N THR A 459 -23.14 23.06 -1.95
CA THR A 459 -23.04 21.75 -2.63
C THR A 459 -24.00 20.70 -2.07
N ARG A 460 -25.08 21.12 -1.37
CA ARG A 460 -26.05 20.21 -0.71
C ARG A 460 -26.90 19.38 -1.69
N ASP A 461 -26.95 19.79 -2.94
CA ASP A 461 -27.71 19.14 -4.01
C ASP A 461 -26.87 19.00 -5.28
N LEU A 462 -27.28 18.08 -6.15
CA LEU A 462 -26.62 17.83 -7.42
C LEU A 462 -27.56 17.21 -8.46
N PRO A 463 -27.31 17.44 -9.76
CA PRO A 463 -27.94 16.73 -10.86
C PRO A 463 -27.42 15.31 -10.91
N VAL A 464 -28.32 14.35 -10.84
CA VAL A 464 -27.99 12.92 -10.83
C VAL A 464 -28.59 12.23 -12.03
N TYR A 465 -27.72 11.56 -12.80
CA TYR A 465 -28.07 10.72 -13.91
C TYR A 465 -28.16 9.25 -13.46
N CYS A 466 -29.38 8.71 -13.46
CA CYS A 466 -29.62 7.31 -13.12
C CYS A 466 -29.25 6.39 -14.30
N ALA A 467 -28.24 5.54 -14.13
CA ALA A 467 -27.83 4.57 -15.15
C ALA A 467 -28.93 3.55 -15.50
N GLN A 468 -29.90 3.32 -14.61
CA GLN A 468 -30.97 2.32 -14.80
C GLN A 468 -32.10 2.84 -15.69
N CYS A 469 -32.65 4.03 -15.39
CA CYS A 469 -33.79 4.57 -16.13
C CYS A 469 -33.44 5.76 -17.03
N ARG A 470 -32.18 6.22 -17.02
CA ARG A 470 -31.66 7.38 -17.76
C ARG A 470 -32.30 8.71 -17.37
N ASN A 471 -32.98 8.74 -16.22
CA ASN A 471 -33.56 9.96 -15.69
C ASN A 471 -32.46 10.86 -15.12
N LEU A 472 -32.49 12.15 -15.47
CA LEU A 472 -31.65 13.20 -14.89
C LEU A 472 -32.52 14.05 -13.98
N PHE A 473 -32.18 14.13 -12.69
CA PHE A 473 -33.03 14.77 -11.68
C PHE A 473 -32.20 15.48 -10.61
N ARG A 474 -32.85 16.36 -9.83
CA ARG A 474 -32.24 16.99 -8.63
C ARG A 474 -32.23 16.00 -7.48
N GLY A 475 -31.05 15.67 -6.97
CA GLY A 475 -30.88 14.87 -5.76
C GLY A 475 -30.23 15.70 -4.65
N GLU A 476 -30.70 15.52 -3.41
CA GLU A 476 -30.00 16.01 -2.22
C GLU A 476 -28.95 14.96 -1.81
N GLY A 477 -27.69 15.37 -1.67
CA GLY A 477 -26.60 14.44 -1.38
C GLY A 477 -25.24 14.96 -1.83
N ILE A 478 -24.26 14.06 -1.82
CA ILE A 478 -22.88 14.31 -2.26
C ILE A 478 -22.40 13.16 -3.15
N PRO A 479 -21.43 13.38 -4.05
CA PRO A 479 -20.70 12.27 -4.67
C PRO A 479 -20.11 11.34 -3.61
N GLY A 480 -20.26 10.03 -3.81
CA GLY A 480 -19.98 8.98 -2.81
C GLY A 480 -21.15 8.67 -1.86
N GLY A 481 -22.24 9.43 -1.91
CA GLY A 481 -23.46 9.20 -1.12
C GLY A 481 -24.50 8.34 -1.85
N THR A 482 -25.61 8.04 -1.17
CA THR A 482 -26.74 7.27 -1.73
C THR A 482 -28.04 8.07 -1.73
N LEU A 483 -28.91 7.87 -2.73
CA LEU A 483 -30.25 8.46 -2.82
C LEU A 483 -31.23 7.63 -3.63
N ASP A 484 -32.53 7.88 -3.51
CA ASP A 484 -33.55 7.17 -4.29
C ASP A 484 -33.87 7.87 -5.62
N CYS A 485 -33.92 7.08 -6.69
CA CYS A 485 -34.28 7.60 -8.01
C CYS A 485 -35.80 7.82 -8.12
N PRO A 486 -36.29 9.04 -8.42
CA PRO A 486 -37.71 9.29 -8.60
C PRO A 486 -38.30 8.63 -9.86
N GLY A 487 -37.45 8.22 -10.81
CA GLY A 487 -37.87 7.59 -12.05
C GLY A 487 -38.10 6.08 -11.95
N CYS A 488 -37.21 5.35 -11.25
CA CYS A 488 -37.30 3.89 -11.11
C CYS A 488 -37.43 3.39 -9.67
N ALA A 489 -37.51 4.29 -8.68
CA ALA A 489 -37.63 4.00 -7.26
C ALA A 489 -36.50 3.14 -6.65
N ARG A 490 -35.35 3.02 -7.35
CA ARG A 490 -34.17 2.31 -6.84
C ARG A 490 -33.29 3.23 -6.01
N THR A 491 -32.71 2.70 -4.95
CA THR A 491 -31.61 3.34 -4.23
C THR A 491 -30.34 3.28 -5.08
N LEU A 492 -29.75 4.44 -5.33
CA LEU A 492 -28.57 4.65 -6.15
C LEU A 492 -27.38 5.08 -5.29
N GLU A 493 -26.20 4.60 -5.63
CA GLU A 493 -24.92 5.20 -5.24
C GLU A 493 -24.53 6.26 -6.28
N VAL A 494 -24.19 7.46 -5.82
CA VAL A 494 -23.72 8.58 -6.65
C VAL A 494 -22.21 8.45 -6.81
N HIS A 495 -21.72 8.18 -8.01
CA HIS A 495 -20.30 8.05 -8.28
C HIS A 495 -19.63 9.42 -8.40
N PRO A 496 -18.36 9.57 -7.98
CA PRO A 496 -17.55 10.75 -8.27
C PRO A 496 -17.15 10.78 -9.77
N HIS A 497 -18.14 10.87 -10.66
CA HIS A 497 -18.00 10.88 -12.11
C HIS A 497 -19.07 11.81 -12.70
N HIS A 498 -18.66 12.97 -13.23
CA HIS A 498 -19.54 14.02 -13.74
C HIS A 498 -19.41 14.21 -15.26
N SER A 499 -20.53 14.46 -15.94
CA SER A 499 -20.59 14.77 -17.37
C SER A 499 -20.89 16.25 -17.59
N ALA A 500 -19.93 17.02 -18.12
CA ALA A 500 -20.12 18.44 -18.44
C ALA A 500 -21.19 18.70 -19.53
N ALA A 501 -21.45 17.72 -20.39
CA ALA A 501 -22.45 17.82 -21.45
C ALA A 501 -23.87 17.57 -20.93
N LEU A 502 -24.05 16.64 -19.99
CA LEU A 502 -25.35 16.38 -19.34
C LEU A 502 -25.54 17.28 -18.11
N GLY A 503 -24.47 17.90 -17.61
CA GLY A 503 -24.43 18.63 -16.36
C GLY A 503 -24.66 17.76 -15.13
N GLY A 504 -24.47 16.45 -15.18
CA GLY A 504 -24.91 15.52 -14.12
C GLY A 504 -23.88 14.49 -13.67
N PHE A 505 -23.99 14.02 -12.44
CA PHE A 505 -23.19 12.94 -11.85
C PHE A 505 -23.80 11.57 -12.16
N LEU A 506 -22.96 10.59 -12.50
CA LEU A 506 -23.39 9.21 -12.74
C LEU A 506 -23.82 8.56 -11.42
N ALA A 507 -24.98 7.92 -11.40
CA ALA A 507 -25.42 7.10 -10.29
C ALA A 507 -25.94 5.73 -10.76
N SER A 508 -25.71 4.69 -9.97
CA SER A 508 -26.17 3.33 -10.26
C SER A 508 -26.74 2.63 -9.04
N SER A 509 -27.56 1.60 -9.22
CA SER A 509 -28.13 0.78 -8.14
C SER A 509 -27.09 0.40 -7.08
N ALA A 510 -27.38 0.75 -5.81
CA ALA A 510 -26.54 0.40 -4.66
C ALA A 510 -26.71 -1.06 -4.22
N GLU A 511 -27.79 -1.72 -4.63
CA GLU A 511 -28.02 -3.15 -4.35
C GLU A 511 -27.45 -4.04 -5.47
N PRO A 512 -26.63 -5.05 -5.14
CA PRO A 512 -26.17 -6.04 -6.11
C PRO A 512 -27.30 -7.03 -6.45
N GLY A 513 -27.81 -6.96 -7.69
CA GLY A 513 -28.60 -8.05 -8.28
C GLY A 513 -30.09 -7.80 -8.56
N ALA A 514 -30.63 -6.59 -8.46
CA ALA A 514 -32.01 -6.34 -8.88
C ALA A 514 -32.13 -6.30 -10.43
N PRO A 515 -32.89 -7.20 -11.08
CA PRO A 515 -32.99 -7.25 -12.55
C PRO A 515 -33.53 -5.93 -13.11
N ALA A 516 -33.04 -5.56 -14.30
CA ALA A 516 -33.33 -4.31 -15.01
C ALA A 516 -34.83 -4.06 -15.21
#